data_AF-A0A3F2RET0-F1
#
_entry.id   AF-A0A3F2RET0-F1
#
_cell.length_a   1.000
_cell.length_b   1.000
_cell.length_c   1.000
_cell.angle_alpha   90.00
_cell.angle_beta   90.00
_cell.angle_gamma   90.00
#
_symmetry.space_group_name_H-M   'P 1'
#
loop_
_entity.id
_entity.type
_entity.pdbx_description
1 polymer ?
#
loop_
_entity_poly.entity_id
_entity_poly.type
_entity_poly.pdbx_seq_one_letter_code
_entity_poly.pdbx_strand_id
1 'polypeptide(L)'
;MSARQSKRLKVAAEKAVVAISDKKRKTVISASVSTTSVTKESPSPAETNRKKQKTASEDSKSAWGTLFAAPKAKTPAGRVLPMAAAPISAELQQKVDNFPAFDGVSKLGTDSEMKIVTWNVNGLRAVLKRENSAHLRAYVAQEDPDILCLSETKICRDELQKLANFLPQYEHQYWSCAVKKGYASTAIFSKTKPLSVKDEIVVGEHDSKGVSKAHNGGKDQEGRFLALEYPTFWLVHTYVPNAGGKLERLDFRTEQWDKAILKEMQEMEKTKPVIWCGDLNVAHQEIDIHDPKGNKNKSAGFTDAERESFGSILDSGFVDTFRHLHPKTQEFSYFGYRNNMRAKNKGWRLDYFVVSKALMSAVKASYIRGGVIGSDHCPIGLELGSF
;
A
#
# COMPACT_ATOMS: atom_id res chain seq x y z
N MET A 1 18.93 15.37 -51.86
CA MET A 1 18.28 14.11 -52.31
C MET A 1 17.13 14.46 -53.24
N SER A 2 17.11 13.93 -54.46
CA SER A 2 16.25 14.44 -55.54
C SER A 2 14.82 13.91 -55.48
N ALA A 3 13.88 14.65 -56.08
CA ALA A 3 12.45 14.30 -56.17
C ALA A 3 12.17 12.90 -56.78
N ARG A 4 13.15 12.27 -57.43
CA ARG A 4 13.08 10.87 -57.90
C ARG A 4 13.17 9.83 -56.77
N GLN A 5 13.84 10.11 -55.65
CA GLN A 5 13.92 9.19 -54.51
C GLN A 5 12.60 9.15 -53.70
N SER A 6 11.93 10.28 -53.57
CA SER A 6 10.62 10.37 -52.88
C SER A 6 9.50 9.62 -53.63
N LYS A 7 9.52 9.63 -54.97
CA LYS A 7 8.56 8.91 -55.80
C LYS A 7 8.76 7.39 -55.77
N ARG A 8 10.00 6.91 -55.62
CA ARG A 8 10.32 5.47 -55.48
C ARG A 8 9.90 4.89 -54.11
N LEU A 9 10.01 5.69 -53.04
CA LEU A 9 9.59 5.26 -51.69
C LEU A 9 8.07 5.17 -51.53
N LYS A 10 7.30 6.07 -52.16
CA LYS A 10 5.82 5.98 -52.15
C LYS A 10 5.28 4.76 -52.90
N VAL A 11 5.85 4.41 -54.05
CA VAL A 11 5.45 3.22 -54.83
C VAL A 11 5.83 1.91 -54.11
N ALA A 12 6.90 1.91 -53.32
CA ALA A 12 7.28 0.76 -52.48
C ALA A 12 6.34 0.57 -51.28
N ALA A 13 5.86 1.65 -50.68
CA ALA A 13 4.90 1.61 -49.57
C ALA A 13 3.51 1.10 -50.00
N GLU A 14 3.01 1.53 -51.17
CA GLU A 14 1.71 1.07 -51.69
C GLU A 14 1.71 -0.42 -52.08
N LYS A 15 2.84 -0.95 -52.59
CA LYS A 15 2.96 -2.39 -52.88
C LYS A 15 3.01 -3.27 -51.64
N ALA A 16 3.51 -2.76 -50.51
CA ALA A 16 3.56 -3.49 -49.24
C ALA A 16 2.18 -3.61 -48.57
N VAL A 17 1.30 -2.61 -48.75
CA VAL A 17 -0.05 -2.60 -48.17
C VAL A 17 -0.99 -3.58 -48.90
N VAL A 18 -0.83 -3.77 -50.21
CA VAL A 18 -1.60 -4.76 -50.99
C VAL A 18 -1.19 -6.20 -50.65
N ALA A 19 0.10 -6.46 -50.40
CA ALA A 19 0.60 -7.80 -50.07
C ALA A 19 0.19 -8.32 -48.67
N ILE A 20 -0.18 -7.43 -47.74
CA ILE A 20 -0.62 -7.80 -46.38
C ILE A 20 -2.14 -8.06 -46.34
N SER A 21 -2.90 -7.44 -47.25
CA SER A 21 -4.35 -7.66 -47.42
C SER A 21 -4.68 -9.06 -47.95
N ASP A 22 -3.86 -9.59 -48.87
CA ASP A 22 -4.14 -10.88 -49.53
C ASP A 22 -3.78 -12.13 -48.69
N LYS A 23 -2.97 -11.98 -47.63
CA LYS A 23 -2.62 -13.09 -46.73
C LYS A 23 -3.66 -13.38 -45.64
N LYS A 24 -4.70 -12.56 -45.47
CA LYS A 24 -5.79 -12.77 -44.49
C LYS A 24 -7.07 -13.40 -45.06
N ARG A 25 -7.08 -13.82 -46.32
CA ARG A 25 -8.29 -14.37 -46.98
C ARG A 25 -8.25 -15.86 -47.35
N LYS A 26 -7.30 -16.65 -46.84
CA LYS A 26 -7.28 -18.11 -47.03
C LYS A 26 -7.02 -18.88 -45.73
N THR A 27 -8.05 -18.96 -44.89
CA THR A 27 -8.29 -20.10 -43.98
C THR A 27 -9.70 -19.96 -43.40
N VAL A 28 -10.69 -20.51 -44.10
CA VAL A 28 -11.96 -20.96 -43.51
C VAL A 28 -12.35 -22.25 -44.22
N ILE A 29 -13.03 -23.13 -43.48
CA ILE A 29 -13.93 -24.24 -43.89
C ILE A 29 -13.34 -25.66 -43.69
N SER A 30 -13.71 -26.34 -42.61
CA SER A 30 -14.89 -27.24 -42.54
C SER A 30 -14.83 -28.18 -41.33
N ALA A 31 -15.93 -28.25 -40.57
CA ALA A 31 -16.51 -29.49 -40.07
C ALA A 31 -17.83 -29.14 -39.35
N SER A 32 -18.94 -29.37 -40.05
CA SER A 32 -20.30 -29.41 -39.52
C SER A 32 -20.80 -30.85 -39.65
N VAL A 33 -21.31 -31.43 -38.57
CA VAL A 33 -22.16 -32.62 -38.60
C VAL A 33 -23.39 -32.37 -37.74
N SER A 34 -24.53 -32.79 -38.28
CA SER A 34 -25.91 -32.51 -37.92
C SER A 34 -26.53 -33.52 -36.94
N THR A 35 -27.36 -32.99 -36.04
CA THR A 35 -28.66 -33.48 -35.51
C THR A 35 -28.86 -34.96 -35.16
N THR A 36 -29.29 -35.20 -33.92
CA THR A 36 -30.52 -35.98 -33.65
C THR A 36 -31.14 -35.59 -32.31
N SER A 37 -32.43 -35.29 -32.36
CA SER A 37 -33.36 -35.00 -31.28
C SER A 37 -33.86 -36.29 -30.63
N VAL A 38 -33.89 -36.36 -29.30
CA VAL A 38 -34.86 -37.20 -28.57
C VAL A 38 -35.35 -36.43 -27.35
N THR A 39 -36.62 -36.05 -27.41
CA THR A 39 -37.48 -35.63 -26.32
C THR A 39 -37.72 -36.77 -25.33
N LYS A 40 -37.58 -36.51 -24.03
CA LYS A 40 -38.34 -37.24 -23.00
C LYS A 40 -38.81 -36.26 -21.93
N GLU A 41 -40.13 -36.11 -21.92
CA GLU A 41 -40.93 -35.52 -20.85
C GLU A 41 -40.65 -36.23 -19.53
N SER A 42 -40.70 -35.49 -18.42
CA SER A 42 -41.12 -36.04 -17.13
C SER A 42 -41.70 -34.91 -16.26
N PRO A 43 -42.76 -35.20 -15.49
CA PRO A 43 -43.67 -34.20 -14.97
C PRO A 43 -43.27 -33.69 -13.58
N SER A 44 -43.70 -32.47 -13.29
CA SER A 44 -43.88 -31.96 -11.92
C SER A 44 -45.03 -32.72 -11.23
N PRO A 45 -44.90 -33.02 -9.93
CA PRO A 45 -45.97 -32.59 -9.06
C PRO A 45 -45.52 -32.04 -7.70
N ALA A 46 -46.17 -30.94 -7.35
CA ALA A 46 -46.81 -30.61 -6.08
C ALA A 46 -46.03 -30.67 -4.75
N GLU A 47 -46.16 -29.54 -4.05
CA GLU A 47 -45.85 -29.29 -2.65
C GLU A 47 -46.34 -30.40 -1.70
N THR A 48 -45.49 -30.77 -0.74
CA THR A 48 -45.98 -31.11 0.61
C THR A 48 -44.96 -30.70 1.68
N ASN A 49 -45.49 -29.92 2.61
CA ASN A 49 -44.84 -29.42 3.80
C ASN A 49 -44.70 -30.57 4.83
N ARG A 50 -43.47 -30.96 5.21
CA ARG A 50 -43.24 -31.83 6.38
C ARG A 50 -42.00 -31.41 7.17
N LYS A 51 -42.28 -30.93 8.39
CA LYS A 51 -41.36 -30.83 9.52
C LYS A 51 -40.56 -32.14 9.70
N LYS A 52 -39.24 -32.02 9.83
CA LYS A 52 -38.40 -32.99 10.51
C LYS A 52 -37.60 -32.29 11.60
N GLN A 53 -37.93 -32.64 12.85
CA GLN A 53 -37.06 -32.48 14.00
C GLN A 53 -35.72 -33.16 13.70
N LYS A 54 -34.62 -32.45 13.95
CA LYS A 54 -33.32 -33.07 14.22
C LYS A 54 -32.80 -32.56 15.55
N THR A 55 -32.50 -33.55 16.38
CA THR A 55 -31.93 -33.54 17.72
C THR A 55 -30.57 -32.84 17.76
N ALA A 56 -30.31 -32.22 18.90
CA ALA A 56 -29.08 -31.51 19.22
C ALA A 56 -27.86 -32.43 19.22
N SER A 57 -26.76 -31.90 18.66
CA SER A 57 -25.40 -32.23 19.07
C SER A 57 -24.67 -30.90 19.24
N GLU A 58 -24.19 -30.65 20.45
CA GLU A 58 -23.38 -29.50 20.82
C GLU A 58 -21.99 -29.53 20.14
N ASP A 59 -21.31 -28.39 20.20
CA ASP A 59 -19.92 -28.12 19.81
C ASP A 59 -19.60 -27.89 18.32
N SER A 60 -19.87 -26.66 17.87
CA SER A 60 -18.80 -25.72 17.46
C SER A 60 -19.41 -24.35 17.14
N LYS A 61 -19.63 -23.52 18.17
CA LYS A 61 -19.96 -22.10 17.95
C LYS A 61 -18.67 -21.38 17.55
N SER A 62 -18.56 -21.03 16.27
CA SER A 62 -17.42 -20.26 15.75
C SER A 62 -17.29 -18.93 16.52
N ALA A 63 -16.06 -18.61 16.94
CA ALA A 63 -15.68 -17.38 17.65
C ALA A 63 -15.97 -16.07 16.86
N TRP A 64 -16.54 -16.16 15.66
CA TRP A 64 -17.03 -15.04 14.88
C TRP A 64 -18.33 -14.44 15.42
N GLY A 65 -19.19 -15.26 16.05
CA GLY A 65 -20.51 -14.82 16.52
C GLY A 65 -20.45 -13.82 17.67
N THR A 66 -19.40 -13.88 18.50
CA THR A 66 -19.30 -13.11 19.74
C THR A 66 -18.59 -11.76 19.59
N LEU A 67 -17.74 -11.57 18.57
CA LEU A 67 -17.03 -10.31 18.30
C LEU A 67 -17.70 -9.42 17.23
N PHE A 68 -18.68 -9.94 16.48
CA PHE A 68 -19.25 -9.25 15.32
C PHE A 68 -20.79 -9.14 15.33
N ALA A 69 -21.46 -9.48 16.43
CA ALA A 69 -22.92 -9.37 16.56
C ALA A 69 -23.34 -8.30 17.59
N ALA A 70 -23.49 -7.04 17.16
CA ALA A 70 -24.32 -6.01 17.82
C ALA A 70 -24.55 -4.79 16.87
N PRO A 71 -25.58 -3.96 17.08
CA PRO A 71 -26.35 -3.32 16.01
C PRO A 71 -25.71 -2.06 15.40
N LYS A 72 -26.13 -1.78 14.15
CA LYS A 72 -25.71 -0.65 13.33
C LYS A 72 -26.24 0.68 13.87
N ALA A 73 -25.34 1.55 14.33
CA ALA A 73 -25.58 2.99 14.36
C ALA A 73 -24.81 3.63 13.20
N LYS A 74 -25.51 4.41 12.36
CA LYS A 74 -24.88 5.18 11.29
C LYS A 74 -24.32 6.48 11.89
N THR A 75 -23.00 6.61 11.93
CA THR A 75 -22.32 7.88 12.23
C THR A 75 -22.12 8.70 10.94
N PRO A 76 -22.20 10.04 10.99
CA PRO A 76 -21.95 10.89 9.84
C PRO A 76 -20.46 10.86 9.44
N ALA A 77 -20.17 11.20 8.19
CA ALA A 77 -18.81 11.41 7.68
C ALA A 77 -18.19 12.67 8.31
N GLY A 78 -17.68 12.55 9.55
CA GLY A 78 -16.96 13.59 10.28
C GLY A 78 -15.45 13.32 10.32
N ARG A 79 -14.69 14.40 10.53
CA ARG A 79 -13.23 14.54 10.73
C ARG A 79 -12.50 13.32 11.32
N VAL A 80 -11.24 13.14 10.94
CA VAL A 80 -10.29 12.31 11.70
C VAL A 80 -10.23 12.80 13.14
N LEU A 81 -10.65 11.96 14.06
CA LEU A 81 -10.55 12.18 15.50
C LEU A 81 -9.48 11.24 16.06
N PRO A 82 -8.59 11.72 16.95
CA PRO A 82 -7.68 10.83 17.65
C PRO A 82 -8.50 9.82 18.46
N MET A 83 -8.20 8.54 18.29
CA MET A 83 -8.75 7.49 19.14
C MET A 83 -7.87 7.33 20.37
N ALA A 84 -8.43 7.59 21.56
CA ALA A 84 -7.77 7.26 22.82
C ALA A 84 -7.72 5.74 23.00
N ALA A 85 -6.57 5.24 23.43
CA ALA A 85 -6.31 3.82 23.42
C ALA A 85 -6.64 3.14 24.75
N ALA A 86 -7.27 1.96 24.71
CA ALA A 86 -7.57 1.15 25.88
C ALA A 86 -6.45 0.11 26.13
N PRO A 87 -6.16 -0.26 27.40
CA PRO A 87 -5.14 -1.26 27.71
C PRO A 87 -5.47 -2.64 27.11
N ILE A 88 -4.44 -3.44 26.84
CA ILE A 88 -4.60 -4.83 26.41
C ILE A 88 -4.76 -5.80 27.59
N SER A 89 -5.19 -7.03 27.32
CA SER A 89 -5.30 -8.07 28.36
C SER A 89 -3.90 -8.46 28.88
N ALA A 90 -3.84 -8.90 30.14
CA ALA A 90 -2.60 -9.30 30.79
C ALA A 90 -1.90 -10.47 30.06
N GLU A 91 -2.68 -11.42 29.53
CA GLU A 91 -2.15 -12.56 28.78
C GLU A 91 -1.49 -12.13 27.47
N LEU A 92 -2.07 -11.13 26.78
CA LEU A 92 -1.48 -10.61 25.56
C LEU A 92 -0.23 -9.77 25.86
N GLN A 93 -0.23 -9.01 26.95
CA GLN A 93 0.95 -8.27 27.40
C GLN A 93 2.12 -9.21 27.70
N GLN A 94 1.87 -10.29 28.45
CA GLN A 94 2.90 -11.29 28.76
C GLN A 94 3.48 -11.95 27.50
N LYS A 95 2.66 -12.19 26.46
CA LYS A 95 3.15 -12.70 25.17
C LYS A 95 4.04 -11.71 24.43
N VAL A 96 3.77 -10.42 24.56
CA VAL A 96 4.57 -9.35 23.97
C VAL A 96 5.91 -9.25 24.70
N ASP A 97 5.89 -9.25 26.03
CA ASP A 97 7.10 -9.11 26.87
C ASP A 97 8.05 -10.31 26.71
N ASN A 98 7.51 -11.52 26.51
CA ASN A 98 8.29 -12.73 26.32
C ASN A 98 8.71 -12.98 24.85
N PHE A 99 8.38 -12.07 23.93
CA PHE A 99 8.70 -12.26 22.52
C PHE A 99 10.22 -12.17 22.30
N PRO A 100 10.84 -13.09 21.54
CA PRO A 100 12.29 -13.05 21.29
C PRO A 100 12.76 -11.70 20.73
N ALA A 101 13.98 -11.29 21.08
CA ALA A 101 14.57 -10.09 20.52
C ALA A 101 14.68 -10.19 18.98
N PHE A 102 14.26 -9.14 18.28
CA PHE A 102 14.46 -9.03 16.84
C PHE A 102 15.91 -8.63 16.53
N ASP A 103 16.53 -9.32 15.59
CA ASP A 103 17.89 -8.99 15.17
C ASP A 103 17.97 -7.58 14.58
N GLY A 104 18.99 -6.84 15.00
CA GLY A 104 19.22 -5.44 14.66
C GLY A 104 18.22 -4.43 15.23
N VAL A 105 17.13 -4.87 15.88
CA VAL A 105 16.13 -3.97 16.47
C VAL A 105 16.63 -3.43 17.81
N SER A 106 16.57 -2.11 17.95
CA SER A 106 16.90 -1.41 19.17
C SER A 106 15.97 -0.24 19.35
N LYS A 107 15.93 0.31 20.57
CA LYS A 107 15.35 1.62 20.81
C LYS A 107 16.16 2.73 20.14
N LEU A 108 15.72 3.97 20.32
CA LEU A 108 16.38 5.18 19.83
C LEU A 108 17.87 5.20 20.21
N GLY A 109 18.74 5.49 19.23
CA GLY A 109 20.17 5.67 19.49
C GLY A 109 20.44 6.88 20.40
N THR A 110 21.59 6.89 21.07
CA THR A 110 21.95 7.95 22.04
C THR A 110 22.07 9.34 21.41
N ASP A 111 22.36 9.41 20.11
CA ASP A 111 22.57 10.66 19.37
C ASP A 111 21.34 11.06 18.53
N SER A 112 20.22 10.36 18.74
CA SER A 112 18.93 10.56 18.06
C SER A 112 17.91 11.10 19.05
N GLU A 113 17.05 12.02 18.61
CA GLU A 113 15.94 12.59 19.39
C GLU A 113 14.58 12.02 18.99
N MET A 114 14.46 11.50 17.76
CA MET A 114 13.21 10.97 17.24
C MET A 114 13.45 9.74 16.37
N LYS A 115 12.59 8.73 16.56
CA LYS A 115 12.50 7.54 15.71
C LYS A 115 11.14 7.46 15.03
N ILE A 116 11.15 7.36 13.71
CA ILE A 116 9.96 7.16 12.88
C ILE A 116 10.08 5.81 12.18
N VAL A 117 9.03 4.99 12.26
CA VAL A 117 8.97 3.70 11.59
C VAL A 117 7.78 3.69 10.64
N THR A 118 7.96 3.12 9.45
CA THR A 118 6.83 2.81 8.57
C THR A 118 6.83 1.35 8.16
N TRP A 119 5.62 0.78 8.02
CA TRP A 119 5.43 -0.60 7.63
C TRP A 119 4.12 -0.79 6.85
N ASN A 120 4.19 -1.28 5.61
CA ASN A 120 3.03 -1.85 4.94
C ASN A 120 2.68 -3.20 5.59
N VAL A 121 1.54 -3.29 6.25
CA VAL A 121 1.12 -4.47 7.02
C VAL A 121 0.24 -5.44 6.24
N ASN A 122 -0.06 -5.14 4.96
CA ASN A 122 -0.87 -5.96 4.06
C ASN A 122 -2.17 -6.51 4.71
N GLY A 123 -2.85 -5.66 5.46
CA GLY A 123 -4.11 -5.96 6.13
C GLY A 123 -3.94 -6.26 7.62
N LEU A 124 -4.33 -5.29 8.44
CA LEU A 124 -4.23 -5.37 9.90
C LEU A 124 -5.06 -6.52 10.49
N ARG A 125 -6.20 -6.87 9.88
CA ARG A 125 -7.03 -8.00 10.33
C ARG A 125 -6.28 -9.34 10.31
N ALA A 126 -5.37 -9.55 9.37
CA ALA A 126 -4.59 -10.79 9.30
C ALA A 126 -3.55 -10.86 10.43
N VAL A 127 -2.96 -9.70 10.77
CA VAL A 127 -2.03 -9.56 11.90
C VAL A 127 -2.75 -9.77 13.23
N LEU A 128 -3.99 -9.28 13.38
CA LEU A 128 -4.79 -9.37 14.61
C LEU A 128 -5.37 -10.76 14.90
N LYS A 129 -5.62 -11.60 13.88
CA LYS A 129 -6.30 -12.91 14.02
C LYS A 129 -5.40 -14.07 14.43
N ARG A 130 -4.09 -13.88 14.39
CA ARG A 130 -3.11 -14.95 14.62
C ARG A 130 -2.49 -14.78 16.01
N GLU A 131 -1.79 -15.81 16.50
CA GLU A 131 -0.82 -15.63 17.60
C GLU A 131 0.20 -14.49 17.31
N ASN A 132 0.30 -14.09 16.03
CA ASN A 132 1.05 -12.93 15.52
C ASN A 132 0.56 -11.55 15.99
N SER A 133 -0.58 -11.41 16.68
CA SER A 133 -0.92 -10.12 17.33
C SER A 133 0.21 -9.70 18.27
N ALA A 134 0.85 -10.67 18.93
CA ALA A 134 2.04 -10.43 19.75
C ALA A 134 3.26 -10.00 18.92
N HIS A 135 3.42 -10.48 17.68
CA HIS A 135 4.61 -10.19 16.86
C HIS A 135 4.74 -8.72 16.50
N LEU A 136 3.69 -8.11 15.92
CA LEU A 136 3.71 -6.68 15.58
C LEU A 136 3.86 -5.83 16.84
N ARG A 137 3.10 -6.18 17.90
CA ARG A 137 3.17 -5.46 19.18
C ARG A 137 4.55 -5.56 19.82
N ALA A 138 5.18 -6.73 19.79
CA ALA A 138 6.53 -6.95 20.28
C ALA A 138 7.56 -6.19 19.46
N TYR A 139 7.44 -6.21 18.13
CA TYR A 139 8.32 -5.39 17.29
C TYR A 139 8.20 -3.91 17.67
N VAL A 140 6.99 -3.39 17.76
CA VAL A 140 6.74 -2.00 18.15
C VAL A 140 7.25 -1.71 19.58
N ALA A 141 7.11 -2.64 20.51
CA ALA A 141 7.60 -2.47 21.88
C ALA A 141 9.14 -2.49 21.98
N GLN A 142 9.81 -3.32 21.19
CA GLN A 142 11.27 -3.42 21.15
C GLN A 142 11.91 -2.27 20.36
N GLU A 143 11.32 -1.88 19.23
CA GLU A 143 11.78 -0.77 18.39
C GLU A 143 11.43 0.60 19.01
N ASP A 144 10.31 0.67 19.73
CA ASP A 144 9.83 1.82 20.52
C ASP A 144 9.77 3.16 19.75
N PRO A 145 9.25 3.20 18.50
CA PRO A 145 9.29 4.43 17.71
C PRO A 145 8.36 5.49 18.27
N ASP A 146 8.74 6.77 18.14
CA ASP A 146 7.92 7.92 18.52
C ASP A 146 6.71 8.07 17.61
N ILE A 147 6.91 7.76 16.32
CA ILE A 147 5.85 7.76 15.32
C ILE A 147 5.90 6.45 14.50
N LEU A 148 4.76 5.78 14.41
CA LEU A 148 4.56 4.57 13.60
C LEU A 148 3.54 4.82 12.49
N CYS A 149 3.94 4.60 11.25
CA CYS A 149 3.13 4.79 10.06
C CYS A 149 2.78 3.44 9.41
N LEU A 150 1.50 3.06 9.36
CA LEU A 150 1.05 1.80 8.78
C LEU A 150 0.33 1.99 7.44
N SER A 151 0.81 1.29 6.42
CA SER A 151 0.18 1.20 5.10
C SER A 151 -0.59 -0.10 4.91
N GLU A 152 -1.57 -0.09 4.00
CA GLU A 152 -2.51 -1.20 3.77
C GLU A 152 -3.16 -1.75 5.03
N THR A 153 -3.69 -0.88 5.89
CA THR A 153 -4.39 -1.37 7.10
C THR A 153 -5.64 -2.18 6.72
N LYS A 154 -6.26 -1.88 5.56
CA LYS A 154 -7.49 -2.48 5.02
C LYS A 154 -8.69 -2.35 5.97
N ILE A 155 -8.58 -1.41 6.91
CA ILE A 155 -9.60 -1.06 7.90
C ILE A 155 -10.52 -0.02 7.28
N CYS A 156 -11.84 -0.18 7.47
CA CYS A 156 -12.81 0.86 7.15
C CYS A 156 -13.27 1.60 8.42
N ARG A 157 -13.84 2.80 8.25
CA ARG A 157 -14.29 3.65 9.37
C ARG A 157 -15.18 2.92 10.37
N ASP A 158 -16.10 2.07 9.89
CA ASP A 158 -17.03 1.27 10.72
C ASP A 158 -16.34 0.25 11.65
N GLU A 159 -15.03 0.03 11.53
CA GLU A 159 -14.29 -0.93 12.34
C GLU A 159 -13.34 -0.26 13.33
N LEU A 160 -13.16 1.07 13.24
CA LEU A 160 -12.20 1.80 14.07
C LEU A 160 -12.46 1.59 15.56
N GLN A 161 -13.71 1.60 16.00
CA GLN A 161 -14.05 1.36 17.41
C GLN A 161 -13.58 0.00 17.95
N LYS A 162 -13.32 -0.98 17.07
CA LYS A 162 -12.80 -2.31 17.44
C LYS A 162 -11.29 -2.32 17.63
N LEU A 163 -10.61 -1.24 17.25
CA LEU A 163 -9.16 -1.08 17.30
C LEU A 163 -8.70 -0.19 18.46
N ALA A 164 -9.62 0.19 19.36
CA ALA A 164 -9.32 1.06 20.50
C ALA A 164 -8.15 0.55 21.36
N ASN A 165 -7.91 -0.75 21.44
CA ASN A 165 -6.78 -1.33 22.20
C ASN A 165 -5.62 -1.82 21.33
N PHE A 166 -5.53 -1.36 20.07
CA PHE A 166 -4.55 -1.91 19.13
C PHE A 166 -3.11 -1.57 19.49
N LEU A 167 -2.81 -0.32 19.85
CA LEU A 167 -1.48 0.07 20.34
C LEU A 167 -1.64 1.11 21.47
N PRO A 168 -1.88 0.67 22.71
CA PRO A 168 -2.17 1.55 23.83
C PRO A 168 -1.05 2.55 24.17
N GLN A 169 0.19 2.26 23.78
CA GLN A 169 1.33 3.15 23.98
C GLN A 169 1.30 4.42 23.11
N TYR A 170 0.39 4.51 22.13
CA TYR A 170 0.20 5.70 21.31
C TYR A 170 -1.15 6.35 21.61
N GLU A 171 -1.11 7.47 22.31
CA GLU A 171 -2.28 8.28 22.64
C GLU A 171 -2.92 8.91 21.39
N HIS A 172 -2.12 9.23 20.37
CA HIS A 172 -2.59 9.95 19.20
C HIS A 172 -2.59 9.05 17.97
N GLN A 173 -3.78 8.59 17.58
CA GLN A 173 -3.97 7.67 16.45
C GLN A 173 -4.84 8.29 15.36
N TYR A 174 -4.32 8.35 14.15
CA TYR A 174 -4.95 8.99 12.99
C TYR A 174 -5.13 7.96 11.88
N TRP A 175 -6.32 7.91 11.28
CA TRP A 175 -6.71 6.88 10.32
C TRP A 175 -7.29 7.50 9.06
N SER A 176 -6.71 7.21 7.89
CA SER A 176 -7.30 7.51 6.59
C SER A 176 -7.85 6.22 6.01
N CYS A 177 -9.17 6.12 5.95
CA CYS A 177 -9.86 4.88 5.60
C CYS A 177 -10.43 4.95 4.19
N ALA A 178 -10.15 3.93 3.38
CA ALA A 178 -10.80 3.75 2.08
C ALA A 178 -12.33 3.62 2.23
N VAL A 179 -13.06 4.18 1.26
CA VAL A 179 -14.51 3.97 1.13
C VAL A 179 -14.81 2.48 0.85
N LYS A 180 -13.96 1.84 0.05
CA LYS A 180 -14.05 0.41 -0.25
C LYS A 180 -13.54 -0.42 0.94
N LYS A 181 -14.41 -1.25 1.50
CA LYS A 181 -14.07 -2.14 2.63
C LYS A 181 -12.97 -3.14 2.25
N GLY A 182 -12.02 -3.34 3.16
CA GLY A 182 -10.95 -4.33 2.98
C GLY A 182 -9.86 -3.93 1.99
N TYR A 183 -9.76 -2.65 1.63
CA TYR A 183 -8.85 -2.14 0.62
C TYR A 183 -8.05 -0.95 1.16
N ALA A 184 -6.79 -0.81 0.71
CA ALA A 184 -5.89 0.30 1.03
C ALA A 184 -5.96 0.74 2.51
N SER A 185 -6.22 2.03 2.78
CA SER A 185 -6.19 2.66 4.10
C SER A 185 -4.79 2.78 4.72
N THR A 186 -4.54 3.89 5.41
CA THR A 186 -3.32 4.16 6.16
C THR A 186 -3.64 4.61 7.58
N ALA A 187 -2.65 4.52 8.46
CA ALA A 187 -2.74 5.03 9.83
C ALA A 187 -1.40 5.59 10.30
N ILE A 188 -1.45 6.59 11.18
CA ILE A 188 -0.29 7.08 11.92
C ILE A 188 -0.59 7.03 13.41
N PHE A 189 0.31 6.43 14.17
CA PHE A 189 0.30 6.35 15.63
C PHE A 189 1.46 7.21 16.15
N SER A 190 1.19 8.13 17.06
CA SER A 190 2.19 9.05 17.59
C SER A 190 2.12 9.15 19.11
N LYS A 191 3.29 9.21 19.74
CA LYS A 191 3.43 9.51 21.17
C LYS A 191 3.21 11.00 21.46
N THR A 192 3.41 11.86 20.46
CA THR A 192 3.33 13.32 20.59
C THR A 192 2.18 13.87 19.75
N LYS A 193 1.38 14.77 20.33
CA LYS A 193 0.26 15.37 19.62
C LYS A 193 0.76 16.28 18.48
N PRO A 194 0.31 16.07 17.22
CA PRO A 194 0.59 16.98 16.13
C PRO A 194 -0.16 18.32 16.32
N LEU A 195 0.38 19.38 15.74
CA LEU A 195 -0.24 20.71 15.69
C LEU A 195 -1.48 20.72 14.80
N SER A 196 -1.41 20.01 13.67
CA SER A 196 -2.54 19.87 12.74
C SER A 196 -2.46 18.55 11.97
N VAL A 197 -3.59 18.15 11.38
CA VAL A 197 -3.73 16.91 10.61
C VAL A 197 -4.43 17.22 9.30
N LYS A 198 -3.87 16.75 8.20
CA LYS A 198 -4.50 16.70 6.88
C LYS A 198 -4.71 15.25 6.47
N ASP A 199 -5.95 14.89 6.17
CA ASP A 199 -6.39 13.54 5.78
C ASP A 199 -7.01 13.51 4.38
N GLU A 200 -6.97 14.64 3.67
CA GLU A 200 -7.48 14.80 2.32
C GLU A 200 -6.40 15.35 1.39
N ILE A 201 -6.36 14.83 0.17
CA ILE A 201 -5.54 15.32 -0.94
C ILE A 201 -6.38 15.28 -2.23
N VAL A 202 -6.20 16.25 -3.12
CA VAL A 202 -6.86 16.29 -4.44
C VAL A 202 -5.91 15.69 -5.48
N VAL A 203 -6.31 14.57 -6.08
CA VAL A 203 -5.52 13.72 -6.97
C VAL A 203 -6.11 13.59 -8.38
N GLY A 204 -7.03 14.50 -8.76
CA GLY A 204 -7.62 14.54 -10.11
C GLY A 204 -8.91 13.74 -10.27
N GLU A 205 -9.37 13.57 -11.51
CA GLU A 205 -10.74 13.11 -11.83
C GLU A 205 -10.88 11.59 -12.09
N HIS A 206 -9.90 10.79 -11.69
CA HIS A 206 -9.86 9.36 -12.04
C HIS A 206 -10.70 8.45 -11.12
N ASP A 207 -11.28 7.39 -11.70
CA ASP A 207 -11.95 6.31 -10.97
C ASP A 207 -10.92 5.43 -10.24
N SER A 208 -10.73 5.71 -8.95
CA SER A 208 -10.04 4.83 -8.01
C SER A 208 -10.78 3.49 -7.89
N LYS A 209 -10.08 2.35 -7.79
CA LYS A 209 -10.62 0.97 -7.97
C LYS A 209 -11.80 0.65 -7.03
N GLY A 210 -13.02 0.96 -7.48
CA GLY A 210 -14.27 0.61 -6.82
C GLY A 210 -14.95 1.75 -6.04
N VAL A 211 -14.60 3.01 -6.29
CA VAL A 211 -15.39 4.15 -5.82
C VAL A 211 -15.84 4.94 -7.04
N SER A 212 -17.14 4.96 -7.30
CA SER A 212 -17.73 5.59 -8.48
C SER A 212 -17.62 7.11 -8.41
N LYS A 213 -17.17 7.71 -9.52
CA LYS A 213 -17.08 9.13 -9.94
C LYS A 213 -18.13 10.15 -9.54
N ALA A 214 -19.18 9.82 -8.77
CA ALA A 214 -20.23 10.79 -8.48
C ALA A 214 -19.76 11.83 -7.44
N HIS A 215 -19.11 12.90 -7.93
CA HIS A 215 -18.92 14.20 -7.27
C HIS A 215 -18.07 14.21 -5.98
N ASN A 216 -16.80 13.79 -6.03
CA ASN A 216 -15.90 13.91 -4.86
C ASN A 216 -14.89 15.08 -4.94
N GLY A 217 -14.94 15.91 -5.99
CA GLY A 217 -14.02 17.05 -6.18
C GLY A 217 -12.57 16.65 -6.46
N GLY A 218 -12.34 15.42 -6.94
CA GLY A 218 -11.03 14.86 -7.21
C GLY A 218 -10.24 14.44 -5.98
N LYS A 219 -10.91 14.31 -4.82
CA LYS A 219 -10.27 13.90 -3.56
C LYS A 219 -9.93 12.41 -3.55
N ASP A 220 -8.86 12.05 -2.84
CA ASP A 220 -8.56 10.65 -2.54
C ASP A 220 -9.69 10.01 -1.71
N GLN A 221 -10.12 8.83 -2.13
CA GLN A 221 -11.13 8.00 -1.45
C GLN A 221 -10.61 6.59 -1.14
N GLU A 222 -9.34 6.32 -1.43
CA GLU A 222 -8.65 5.07 -1.15
C GLU A 222 -7.93 5.11 0.21
N GLY A 223 -7.93 6.25 0.91
CA GLY A 223 -7.34 6.40 2.25
C GLY A 223 -5.83 6.24 2.22
N ARG A 224 -5.17 6.88 1.26
CA ARG A 224 -3.76 6.68 0.92
C ARG A 224 -2.85 7.79 1.42
N PHE A 225 -3.41 8.82 2.04
CA PHE A 225 -2.68 10.01 2.47
C PHE A 225 -3.07 10.40 3.89
N LEU A 226 -2.06 10.68 4.71
CA LEU A 226 -2.15 11.38 5.99
C LEU A 226 -0.93 12.29 6.12
N ALA A 227 -1.14 13.54 6.53
CA ALA A 227 -0.05 14.43 6.91
C ALA A 227 -0.28 15.02 8.30
N LEU A 228 0.74 14.93 9.16
CA LEU A 228 0.75 15.45 10.52
C LEU A 228 1.78 16.57 10.62
N GLU A 229 1.35 17.71 11.11
CA GLU A 229 2.23 18.85 11.35
C GLU A 229 2.83 18.77 12.75
N TYR A 230 4.15 18.85 12.85
CA TYR A 230 4.88 19.01 14.10
C TYR A 230 5.52 20.40 14.18
N PRO A 231 6.06 20.83 15.33
CA PRO A 231 6.69 22.15 15.46
C PRO A 231 7.76 22.45 14.41
N THR A 232 8.57 21.46 14.04
CA THR A 232 9.74 21.65 13.15
C THR A 232 9.61 21.01 11.77
N PHE A 233 8.63 20.14 11.54
CA PHE A 233 8.47 19.44 10.25
C PHE A 233 7.02 18.99 9.99
N TRP A 234 6.74 18.64 8.73
CA TRP A 234 5.56 17.87 8.32
C TRP A 234 5.92 16.40 8.15
N LEU A 235 5.17 15.48 8.74
CA LEU A 235 5.22 14.07 8.41
C LEU A 235 4.12 13.74 7.41
N VAL A 236 4.48 13.33 6.20
CA VAL A 236 3.56 12.87 5.16
C VAL A 236 3.68 11.37 5.03
N HIS A 237 2.63 10.62 5.35
CA HIS A 237 2.56 9.18 5.15
C HIS A 237 1.67 8.83 3.96
N THR A 238 2.19 8.04 3.03
CA THR A 238 1.40 7.57 1.89
C THR A 238 1.50 6.07 1.65
N TYR A 239 0.38 5.49 1.22
CA TYR A 239 0.35 4.22 0.49
C TYR A 239 0.06 4.51 -0.99
N VAL A 240 1.10 4.67 -1.79
CA VAL A 240 0.98 5.15 -3.17
C VAL A 240 0.26 4.12 -4.06
N PRO A 241 -0.62 4.53 -5.00
CA PRO A 241 -1.29 3.61 -5.91
C PRO A 241 -0.31 2.75 -6.70
N ASN A 242 -0.46 1.43 -6.62
CA ASN A 242 0.19 0.50 -7.54
C ASN A 242 -0.39 0.67 -8.96
N ALA A 243 0.47 0.69 -9.99
CA ALA A 243 0.05 0.83 -11.40
C ALA A 243 -0.79 -0.35 -11.93
N GLY A 244 -0.83 -1.48 -11.22
CA GLY A 244 -1.63 -2.65 -11.55
C GLY A 244 -0.89 -3.68 -12.41
N GLY A 245 -1.34 -4.92 -12.36
CA GLY A 245 -0.66 -6.04 -13.03
C GLY A 245 -0.65 -5.95 -14.56
N LYS A 246 -1.54 -5.14 -15.16
CA LYS A 246 -1.55 -4.81 -16.59
C LYS A 246 -1.19 -3.34 -16.84
N LEU A 247 -0.60 -2.68 -15.84
CA LEU A 247 -0.30 -1.25 -15.84
C LEU A 247 -1.53 -0.36 -16.06
N GLU A 248 -2.73 -0.86 -15.71
CA GLU A 248 -4.00 -0.20 -16.00
C GLU A 248 -4.23 1.11 -15.23
N ARG A 249 -3.40 1.39 -14.21
CA ARG A 249 -3.43 2.64 -13.43
C ARG A 249 -2.16 3.47 -13.59
N LEU A 250 -1.29 3.15 -14.55
CA LEU A 250 -0.02 3.85 -14.71
C LEU A 250 -0.22 5.36 -14.89
N ASP A 251 -1.11 5.77 -15.79
CA ASP A 251 -1.42 7.19 -16.03
C ASP A 251 -1.99 7.88 -14.78
N PHE A 252 -2.88 7.21 -14.04
CA PHE A 252 -3.38 7.77 -12.78
C PHE A 252 -2.26 7.96 -11.76
N ARG A 253 -1.37 6.97 -11.66
CA ARG A 253 -0.23 6.99 -10.74
C ARG A 253 0.72 8.14 -11.08
N THR A 254 1.20 8.25 -12.32
CA THR A 254 2.26 9.22 -12.67
C THR A 254 1.71 10.61 -13.01
N GLU A 255 0.57 10.70 -13.70
CA GLU A 255 0.07 11.98 -14.21
C GLU A 255 -0.82 12.72 -13.22
N GLN A 256 -1.34 12.05 -12.19
CA GLN A 256 -2.25 12.65 -11.23
C GLN A 256 -1.76 12.50 -9.79
N TRP A 257 -1.56 11.28 -9.31
CA TRP A 257 -1.15 11.04 -7.92
C TRP A 257 0.23 11.63 -7.61
N ASP A 258 1.25 11.28 -8.39
CA ASP A 258 2.63 11.72 -8.14
C ASP A 258 2.77 13.25 -8.25
N LYS A 259 2.07 13.87 -9.21
CA LYS A 259 2.04 15.34 -9.33
C LYS A 259 1.30 16.01 -8.17
N ALA A 260 0.21 15.41 -7.70
CA ALA A 260 -0.53 15.92 -6.56
C ALA A 260 0.29 15.85 -5.26
N ILE A 261 0.97 14.74 -5.00
CA ILE A 261 1.79 14.61 -3.78
C ILE A 261 2.97 15.57 -3.82
N LEU A 262 3.64 15.72 -4.97
CA LEU A 262 4.71 16.71 -5.12
C LEU A 262 4.23 18.12 -4.82
N LYS A 263 3.10 18.52 -5.42
CA LYS A 263 2.51 19.84 -5.18
C LYS A 263 2.15 20.05 -3.70
N GLU A 264 1.54 19.06 -3.04
CA GLU A 264 1.17 19.16 -1.63
C GLU A 264 2.41 19.29 -0.74
N MET A 265 3.48 18.52 -1.00
CA MET A 265 4.73 18.61 -0.25
C MET A 265 5.42 19.97 -0.46
N GLN A 266 5.46 20.49 -1.69
CA GLN A 266 6.03 21.82 -1.96
C GLN A 266 5.23 22.95 -1.29
N GLU A 267 3.90 22.82 -1.16
CA GLU A 267 3.10 23.76 -0.40
C GLU A 267 3.43 23.71 1.09
N MET A 268 3.60 22.52 1.65
CA MET A 268 4.01 22.33 3.05
C MET A 268 5.41 22.90 3.32
N GLU A 269 6.37 22.70 2.40
CA GLU A 269 7.75 23.21 2.50
C GLU A 269 7.84 24.74 2.60
N LYS A 270 6.80 25.49 2.21
CA LYS A 270 6.74 26.94 2.45
C LYS A 270 6.71 27.30 3.93
N THR A 271 6.29 26.36 4.78
CA THR A 271 6.15 26.56 6.22
C THR A 271 7.19 25.79 7.01
N LYS A 272 7.37 24.50 6.70
CA LYS A 272 8.26 23.59 7.42
C LYS A 272 8.75 22.50 6.48
N PRO A 273 9.96 21.98 6.65
CA PRO A 273 10.44 20.86 5.85
C PRO A 273 9.56 19.61 6.03
N VAL A 274 9.60 18.72 5.04
CA VAL A 274 8.74 17.53 4.94
C VAL A 274 9.57 16.26 5.10
N ILE A 275 9.00 15.29 5.82
CA ILE A 275 9.40 13.89 5.84
C ILE A 275 8.28 13.10 5.19
N TRP A 276 8.52 12.57 3.99
CA TRP A 276 7.60 11.72 3.25
C TRP A 276 7.96 10.25 3.42
N CYS A 277 7.01 9.42 3.86
CA CYS A 277 7.26 8.02 4.15
C CYS A 277 6.13 7.08 3.76
N GLY A 278 6.46 5.80 3.60
CA GLY A 278 5.52 4.70 3.39
C GLY A 278 5.87 3.85 2.18
N ASP A 279 4.91 3.05 1.74
CA ASP A 279 5.04 2.26 0.51
C ASP A 279 4.75 3.13 -0.70
N LEU A 280 5.82 3.49 -1.41
CA LEU A 280 5.78 4.36 -2.58
C LEU A 280 5.58 3.58 -3.88
N ASN A 281 5.47 2.24 -3.83
CA ASN A 281 5.19 1.39 -4.99
C ASN A 281 6.09 1.69 -6.20
N VAL A 282 7.39 1.93 -5.97
CA VAL A 282 8.40 2.11 -7.02
C VAL A 282 9.76 1.65 -6.50
N ALA A 283 10.50 0.89 -7.30
CA ALA A 283 11.93 0.66 -7.12
C ALA A 283 12.67 1.64 -8.04
N HIS A 284 13.32 2.66 -7.47
CA HIS A 284 13.84 3.78 -8.27
C HIS A 284 14.97 3.37 -9.22
N GLN A 285 15.98 2.69 -8.70
CA GLN A 285 17.19 2.31 -9.43
C GLN A 285 17.29 0.80 -9.59
N GLU A 286 18.13 0.32 -10.51
CA GLU A 286 18.30 -1.13 -10.72
C GLU A 286 18.78 -1.87 -9.46
N ILE A 287 19.53 -1.18 -8.59
CA ILE A 287 19.96 -1.71 -7.29
C ILE A 287 18.79 -1.98 -6.32
N ASP A 288 17.63 -1.33 -6.54
CA ASP A 288 16.44 -1.44 -5.70
C ASP A 288 15.59 -2.67 -6.00
N ILE A 289 16.00 -3.54 -6.93
CA ILE A 289 15.24 -4.74 -7.33
C ILE A 289 16.18 -5.91 -7.68
N HIS A 290 15.76 -7.14 -7.39
CA HIS A 290 16.55 -8.35 -7.71
C HIS A 290 16.70 -8.65 -9.22
N ASP A 291 15.67 -8.41 -10.05
CA ASP A 291 15.68 -8.70 -11.49
C ASP A 291 15.23 -7.48 -12.32
N PRO A 292 16.07 -6.45 -12.46
CA PRO A 292 15.70 -5.22 -13.16
C PRO A 292 15.35 -5.50 -14.64
N LYS A 293 16.12 -6.34 -15.33
CA LYS A 293 15.91 -6.66 -16.76
C LYS A 293 14.60 -7.40 -17.01
N GLY A 294 14.23 -8.32 -16.10
CA GLY A 294 12.98 -9.05 -16.20
C GLY A 294 11.74 -8.20 -15.92
N ASN A 295 11.87 -7.13 -15.14
CA ASN A 295 10.73 -6.33 -14.66
C ASN A 295 10.55 -4.98 -15.37
N LYS A 296 11.61 -4.43 -15.97
CA LYS A 296 11.58 -3.12 -16.62
C LYS A 296 10.45 -3.01 -17.66
N ASN A 297 9.55 -2.05 -17.47
CA ASN A 297 8.36 -1.80 -18.32
C ASN A 297 7.40 -3.00 -18.47
N LYS A 298 7.49 -4.00 -17.60
CA LYS A 298 6.64 -5.20 -17.61
C LYS A 298 5.85 -5.38 -16.32
N SER A 299 6.36 -4.83 -15.22
CA SER A 299 5.75 -4.94 -13.90
C SER A 299 5.58 -3.56 -13.29
N ALA A 300 4.44 -3.35 -12.62
CA ALA A 300 4.21 -2.17 -11.80
C ALA A 300 5.28 -2.05 -10.72
N GLY A 301 5.71 -0.81 -10.46
CA GLY A 301 6.83 -0.48 -9.56
C GLY A 301 8.20 -0.46 -10.23
N PHE A 302 8.33 -0.82 -11.51
CA PHE A 302 9.60 -0.71 -12.25
C PHE A 302 9.42 -0.33 -13.73
N THR A 303 8.38 0.44 -14.03
CA THR A 303 8.26 1.12 -15.33
C THR A 303 9.17 2.34 -15.39
N ASP A 304 9.60 2.75 -16.59
CA ASP A 304 10.36 3.99 -16.77
C ASP A 304 9.54 5.20 -16.30
N ALA A 305 8.22 5.23 -16.58
CA ALA A 305 7.34 6.30 -16.12
C ALA A 305 7.27 6.44 -14.59
N GLU A 306 7.14 5.33 -13.84
CA GLU A 306 7.16 5.37 -12.36
C GLU A 306 8.52 5.84 -11.83
N ARG A 307 9.62 5.36 -12.43
CA ARG A 307 10.99 5.68 -12.01
C ARG A 307 11.35 7.13 -12.31
N GLU A 308 10.99 7.64 -13.49
CA GLU A 308 11.21 9.03 -13.90
C GLU A 308 10.34 9.99 -13.09
N SER A 309 9.09 9.61 -12.81
CA SER A 309 8.20 10.37 -11.94
C SER A 309 8.79 10.52 -10.53
N PHE A 310 9.23 9.42 -9.91
CA PHE A 310 9.87 9.46 -8.59
C PHE A 310 11.20 10.22 -8.62
N GLY A 311 12.02 10.02 -9.65
CA GLY A 311 13.26 10.77 -9.85
C GLY A 311 13.02 12.29 -9.92
N SER A 312 11.97 12.71 -10.65
CA SER A 312 11.58 14.12 -10.75
C SER A 312 11.16 14.72 -9.40
N ILE A 313 10.55 13.93 -8.52
CA ILE A 313 10.25 14.35 -7.14
C ILE A 313 11.55 14.53 -6.35
N LEU A 314 12.53 13.63 -6.47
CA LEU A 314 13.81 13.81 -5.78
C LEU A 314 14.55 15.06 -6.29
N ASP A 315 14.58 15.26 -7.61
CA ASP A 315 15.21 16.41 -8.25
C ASP A 315 14.56 17.76 -7.85
N SER A 316 13.33 17.74 -7.32
CA SER A 316 12.65 18.94 -6.84
C SER A 316 13.01 19.37 -5.42
N GLY A 317 14.10 18.84 -4.84
CA GLY A 317 14.61 19.24 -3.52
C GLY A 317 14.43 18.20 -2.42
N PHE A 318 14.05 16.98 -2.77
CA PHE A 318 13.85 15.87 -1.83
C PHE A 318 14.96 14.82 -1.93
N VAL A 319 15.23 14.12 -0.83
CA VAL A 319 16.35 13.19 -0.72
C VAL A 319 15.86 11.84 -0.19
N ASP A 320 16.11 10.77 -0.95
CA ASP A 320 15.97 9.38 -0.47
C ASP A 320 17.06 9.11 0.58
N THR A 321 16.64 9.06 1.85
CA THR A 321 17.56 8.95 3.00
C THR A 321 18.37 7.66 2.98
N PHE A 322 17.74 6.53 2.63
CA PHE A 322 18.41 5.23 2.60
C PHE A 322 19.49 5.23 1.52
N ARG A 323 19.16 5.69 0.31
CA ARG A 323 20.13 5.70 -0.79
C ARG A 323 21.24 6.74 -0.56
N HIS A 324 20.95 7.84 0.14
CA HIS A 324 21.97 8.81 0.51
C HIS A 324 23.01 8.22 1.49
N LEU A 325 22.57 7.54 2.54
CA LEU A 325 23.46 6.94 3.54
C LEU A 325 24.12 5.63 3.07
N HIS A 326 23.42 4.89 2.20
CA HIS A 326 23.82 3.55 1.77
C HIS A 326 23.85 3.43 0.23
N PRO A 327 24.67 4.25 -0.47
CA PRO A 327 24.60 4.39 -1.93
C PRO A 327 24.83 3.09 -2.69
N LYS A 328 25.65 2.19 -2.13
CA LYS A 328 26.06 0.92 -2.75
C LYS A 328 25.38 -0.31 -2.16
N THR A 329 24.54 -0.14 -1.14
CA THR A 329 23.89 -1.26 -0.47
C THR A 329 22.65 -1.70 -1.24
N GLN A 330 22.53 -3.00 -1.46
CA GLN A 330 21.32 -3.62 -2.00
C GLN A 330 20.54 -4.27 -0.87
N GLU A 331 19.41 -3.67 -0.52
CA GLU A 331 18.44 -4.19 0.43
C GLU A 331 17.02 -3.95 -0.08
N PHE A 332 16.09 -4.79 0.36
CA PHE A 332 14.73 -4.82 -0.14
C PHE A 332 13.74 -4.73 1.02
N SER A 333 12.64 -4.01 0.80
CA SER A 333 11.56 -3.86 1.77
C SER A 333 10.36 -4.76 1.45
N TYR A 334 10.23 -5.25 0.22
CA TYR A 334 9.10 -6.07 -0.25
C TYR A 334 9.56 -7.40 -0.86
N PHE A 335 8.82 -8.48 -0.56
CA PHE A 335 9.01 -9.81 -1.11
C PHE A 335 7.66 -10.50 -1.38
N GLY A 336 7.36 -10.74 -2.65
CA GLY A 336 6.15 -11.49 -3.02
C GLY A 336 6.11 -12.89 -2.38
N TYR A 337 4.95 -13.28 -1.87
CA TYR A 337 4.76 -14.58 -1.19
C TYR A 337 5.04 -15.80 -2.08
N ARG A 338 4.85 -15.68 -3.39
CA ARG A 338 5.05 -16.78 -4.34
C ARG A 338 6.52 -17.19 -4.38
N ASN A 339 6.81 -18.47 -4.61
CA ASN A 339 8.17 -18.98 -4.81
C ASN A 339 9.16 -18.73 -3.67
N ASN A 340 8.67 -18.37 -2.47
CA ASN A 340 9.47 -18.10 -1.28
C ASN A 340 10.54 -17.01 -1.53
N MET A 341 10.15 -15.89 -2.13
CA MET A 341 11.09 -14.84 -2.55
C MET A 341 11.90 -14.26 -1.39
N ARG A 342 11.29 -14.12 -0.20
CA ARG A 342 11.96 -13.57 0.99
C ARG A 342 13.14 -14.42 1.43
N ALA A 343 12.95 -15.74 1.54
CA ALA A 343 14.05 -16.65 1.91
C ALA A 343 15.17 -16.70 0.86
N LYS A 344 14.87 -16.35 -0.40
CA LYS A 344 15.84 -16.28 -1.50
C LYS A 344 16.44 -14.88 -1.69
N ASN A 345 16.09 -13.93 -0.83
CA ASN A 345 16.42 -12.52 -0.94
C ASN A 345 16.13 -11.92 -2.34
N LYS A 346 14.97 -12.27 -2.91
CA LYS A 346 14.53 -11.79 -4.25
C LYS A 346 13.45 -10.72 -4.10
N GLY A 347 13.86 -9.53 -3.68
CA GLY A 347 12.94 -8.47 -3.29
C GLY A 347 12.99 -7.22 -4.17
N TRP A 348 12.25 -6.23 -3.69
CA TRP A 348 12.13 -4.87 -4.21
C TRP A 348 12.21 -3.90 -3.02
N ARG A 349 12.84 -2.74 -3.19
CA ARG A 349 12.76 -1.64 -2.23
C ARG A 349 11.64 -0.70 -2.67
N LEU A 350 10.49 -0.81 -2.02
CA LEU A 350 9.27 -0.05 -2.33
C LEU A 350 8.89 0.93 -1.22
N ASP A 351 9.46 0.76 -0.03
CA ASP A 351 9.20 1.58 1.14
C ASP A 351 10.34 2.58 1.34
N TYR A 352 10.00 3.84 1.61
CA TYR A 352 10.98 4.93 1.66
C TYR A 352 10.76 5.86 2.85
N PHE A 353 11.86 6.51 3.25
CA PHE A 353 11.86 7.83 3.85
C PHE A 353 12.55 8.79 2.90
N VAL A 354 11.77 9.74 2.37
CA VAL A 354 12.21 10.84 1.52
C VAL A 354 12.06 12.13 2.31
N VAL A 355 13.12 12.92 2.44
CA VAL A 355 13.10 14.14 3.26
C VAL A 355 13.40 15.37 2.42
N SER A 356 12.87 16.53 2.81
CA SER A 356 13.38 17.82 2.34
C SER A 356 14.88 17.86 2.53
N LYS A 357 15.61 18.39 1.55
CA LYS A 357 17.08 18.49 1.61
C LYS A 357 17.59 19.16 2.89
N ALA A 358 16.85 20.13 3.43
CA ALA A 358 17.15 20.82 4.68
C ALA A 358 17.21 19.92 5.92
N LEU A 359 16.52 18.76 5.91
CA LEU A 359 16.53 17.80 7.01
C LEU A 359 17.64 16.76 6.92
N MET A 360 18.36 16.68 5.79
CA MET A 360 19.32 15.60 5.59
C MET A 360 20.47 15.63 6.62
N SER A 361 20.87 16.81 7.10
CA SER A 361 21.88 16.93 8.17
C SER A 361 21.41 16.41 9.54
N ALA A 362 20.09 16.33 9.74
CA ALA A 362 19.48 15.80 10.95
C ALA A 362 19.37 14.27 10.93
N VAL A 363 19.34 13.66 9.74
CA VAL A 363 19.18 12.21 9.59
C VAL A 363 20.43 11.50 10.12
N LYS A 364 20.25 10.68 11.16
CA LYS A 364 21.30 9.88 11.80
C LYS A 364 21.35 8.46 11.24
N ALA A 365 20.19 7.88 10.94
CA ALA A 365 20.11 6.54 10.39
C ALA A 365 18.85 6.37 9.51
N SER A 366 18.95 5.50 8.51
CA SER A 366 17.83 5.05 7.67
C SER A 366 18.05 3.56 7.35
N TYR A 367 17.15 2.68 7.78
CA TYR A 367 17.39 1.24 7.77
C TYR A 367 16.15 0.41 7.44
N ILE A 368 16.38 -0.83 7.01
CA ILE A 368 15.35 -1.82 6.68
C ILE A 368 15.43 -3.00 7.66
N ARG A 369 14.32 -3.35 8.31
CA ARG A 369 14.23 -4.48 9.25
C ARG A 369 13.92 -5.79 8.52
N GLY A 370 14.85 -6.25 7.69
CA GLY A 370 14.67 -7.43 6.83
C GLY A 370 14.35 -8.74 7.57
N GLY A 371 14.70 -8.85 8.85
CA GLY A 371 14.38 -9.98 9.72
C GLY A 371 12.96 -9.99 10.32
N VAL A 372 12.26 -8.84 10.31
CA VAL A 372 10.93 -8.72 10.96
C VAL A 372 9.82 -9.20 10.03
N ILE A 373 9.14 -10.27 10.42
CA ILE A 373 8.08 -10.91 9.62
C ILE A 373 6.69 -10.40 10.01
N GLY A 374 5.67 -10.82 9.26
CA GLY A 374 4.26 -10.46 9.53
C GLY A 374 3.53 -9.83 8.34
N SER A 375 4.29 -9.36 7.36
CA SER A 375 3.84 -8.88 6.06
C SER A 375 4.79 -9.35 4.96
N ASP A 376 4.38 -9.21 3.70
CA ASP A 376 5.26 -9.27 2.53
C ASP A 376 6.18 -8.06 2.44
N HIS A 377 5.92 -7.02 3.23
CA HIS A 377 6.85 -5.93 3.48
C HIS A 377 7.60 -6.08 4.82
N CYS A 378 8.74 -5.43 4.91
CA CYS A 378 9.54 -5.25 6.11
C CYS A 378 9.32 -3.83 6.66
N PRO A 379 9.33 -3.64 7.98
CA PRO A 379 9.41 -2.30 8.54
C PRO A 379 10.69 -1.59 8.08
N ILE A 380 10.62 -0.27 7.89
CA ILE A 380 11.78 0.59 7.71
C ILE A 380 11.76 1.69 8.79
N GLY A 381 12.94 2.17 9.18
CA GLY A 381 13.08 3.18 10.23
C GLY A 381 13.96 4.34 9.81
N LEU A 382 13.67 5.50 10.38
CA LEU A 382 14.42 6.74 10.27
C LEU A 382 14.71 7.26 11.67
N GLU A 383 15.95 7.62 11.93
CA GLU A 383 16.35 8.30 13.15
C GLU A 383 16.85 9.71 12.84
N LEU A 384 16.36 10.68 13.61
CA LEU A 384 16.70 12.09 13.49
C LEU A 384 17.37 12.55 14.78
N GLY A 385 18.43 13.35 14.67
CA GLY A 385 18.96 14.15 15.78
C GLY A 385 18.27 15.51 15.85
N SER A 386 18.89 16.48 16.51
CA SER A 386 18.37 17.85 16.63
C SER A 386 18.43 18.62 15.30
N PHE A 387 17.42 19.45 15.02
CA PHE A 387 17.36 20.35 13.86
C PHE A 387 16.40 21.53 14.03
#